data_AF-A0A396ZW51-F1
#
_entry.id   AF-A0A396ZW51-F1
#
_cell.length_a   1.000
_cell.length_b   1.000
_cell.length_c   1.000
_cell.angle_alpha   90.00
_cell.angle_beta   90.00
_cell.angle_gamma   90.00
#
_symmetry.space_group_name_H-M   'P 1'
#
loop_
_entity.id
_entity.type
_entity.pdbx_description
1 polymer ?
#
loop_
_entity_poly.entity_id
_entity_poly.type
_entity_poly.pdbx_seq_one_letter_code
_entity_poly.pdbx_strand_id
1 'polypeptide(L)'
;EETAINIAFACQLITNDMDRLVLNMEFCQSNPEVLKKLMLDKAHHTRTTTIKQRSSKSLELPKQALVIDGPVLTMVYHYPLLKFLFLELAQQCAAVICCRVSPKQKAEVSNV
;
A
#
# COMPACT_ATOMS: atom_id res chain seq x y z
N GLU A 1 6.48 12.17 1.34
CA GLU A 1 5.56 11.35 2.15
C GLU A 1 5.42 11.79 3.61
N GLU A 2 6.45 12.33 4.28
CA GLU A 2 6.47 12.56 5.74
C GLU A 2 5.27 13.35 6.30
N THR A 3 4.88 14.47 5.68
CA THR A 3 3.74 15.25 6.15
C THR A 3 2.44 14.44 6.14
N ALA A 4 2.21 13.63 5.10
CA ALA A 4 1.00 12.80 4.99
C ALA A 4 0.99 11.69 6.05
N ILE A 5 2.17 11.11 6.33
CA ILE A 5 2.34 10.11 7.39
C ILE A 5 2.07 10.72 8.76
N ASN A 6 2.63 11.90 9.05
CA ASN A 6 2.42 12.58 10.33
C ASN A 6 0.96 12.96 10.55
N ILE A 7 0.27 13.44 9.51
CA ILE A 7 -1.18 13.69 9.57
C ILE A 7 -1.95 12.39 9.82
N ALA A 8 -1.58 11.29 9.14
CA ALA A 8 -2.24 10.01 9.34
C ALA A 8 -2.05 9.47 10.77
N PHE A 9 -0.89 9.67 11.39
CA PHE A 9 -0.69 9.38 12.82
C PHE A 9 -1.53 10.28 13.72
N ALA A 10 -1.56 11.59 13.46
CA ALA A 10 -2.34 12.54 14.26
C ALA A 10 -3.85 12.24 14.20
N CYS A 11 -4.34 11.77 13.05
CA CYS A 11 -5.72 11.35 12.85
C CYS A 11 -5.99 9.89 13.28
N GLN A 12 -5.00 9.18 13.84
CA GLN A 12 -5.09 7.75 14.21
C GLN A 12 -5.49 6.83 13.06
N LEU A 13 -5.27 7.27 11.81
CA LEU A 13 -5.48 6.45 10.61
C LEU A 13 -4.41 5.35 10.52
N ILE A 14 -3.20 5.64 11.01
CA ILE A 14 -2.12 4.66 11.19
C ILE A 14 -1.60 4.72 12.63
N THR A 15 -1.16 3.57 13.15
CA THR A 15 -0.62 3.42 14.51
C THR A 15 0.73 2.71 14.49
N ASN A 16 1.48 2.77 15.60
CA ASN A 16 2.86 2.24 15.65
C ASN A 16 2.94 0.71 15.58
N ASP A 17 1.84 0.02 15.86
CA ASP A 17 1.67 -1.43 15.75
C ASP A 17 1.37 -1.90 14.30
N MET A 18 1.22 -0.97 13.35
CA MET A 18 0.97 -1.30 11.95
C MET A 18 2.25 -1.53 11.15
N ASP A 19 2.28 -2.55 10.28
CA ASP A 19 3.31 -2.66 9.24
C ASP A 19 3.03 -1.65 8.13
N ARG A 20 4.00 -0.78 7.84
CA ARG A 20 3.85 0.27 6.84
C ARG A 20 4.63 -0.08 5.58
N LEU A 21 3.92 -0.26 4.47
CA LEU A 21 4.53 -0.35 3.15
C LEU A 21 4.58 1.03 2.50
N VAL A 22 5.79 1.51 2.18
CA VAL A 22 6.00 2.77 1.47
C VAL A 22 6.44 2.49 0.03
N LEU A 23 5.67 2.96 -0.94
CA LEU A 23 5.94 2.86 -2.37
C LEU A 23 6.23 4.26 -2.92
N ASN A 24 7.51 4.58 -3.06
CA ASN A 24 7.99 5.85 -3.61
C ASN A 24 9.00 5.63 -4.76
N MET A 25 9.37 6.71 -5.44
CA MET A 25 10.28 6.64 -6.59
C MET A 25 11.72 6.29 -6.20
N GLU A 26 12.14 6.60 -4.98
CA GLU A 26 13.48 6.27 -4.49
C GLU A 26 13.65 4.75 -4.38
N PHE A 27 12.64 4.04 -3.87
CA PHE A 27 12.65 2.58 -3.78
C PHE A 27 12.35 1.88 -5.11
N CYS A 28 11.44 2.42 -5.92
CA CYS A 28 11.01 1.77 -7.15
C CYS A 28 11.92 2.07 -8.35
N GLN A 29 12.76 3.11 -8.29
CA GLN A 29 13.69 3.53 -9.34
C GLN A 29 13.03 3.65 -10.74
N SER A 30 11.75 4.03 -10.79
CA SER A 30 10.95 4.05 -12.02
C SER A 30 10.81 2.69 -12.75
N ASN A 31 11.14 1.57 -12.09
CA ASN A 31 11.12 0.25 -12.69
C ASN A 31 9.83 -0.51 -12.32
N PRO A 32 8.95 -0.81 -13.29
CA PRO A 32 7.68 -1.50 -13.03
C PRO A 32 7.86 -2.93 -12.48
N GLU A 33 8.95 -3.63 -12.84
CA GLU A 33 9.21 -4.98 -12.35
C GLU A 33 9.64 -4.97 -10.87
N VAL A 34 10.36 -3.93 -10.44
CA VAL A 34 10.72 -3.74 -9.02
C VAL A 34 9.45 -3.47 -8.21
N LEU A 35 8.59 -2.58 -8.70
CA LEU A 35 7.30 -2.28 -8.07
C LEU A 35 6.42 -3.53 -7.96
N LYS A 36 6.33 -4.33 -9.03
CA LYS A 36 5.63 -5.61 -9.04
C LYS A 36 6.15 -6.56 -7.97
N LYS A 37 7.48 -6.75 -7.91
CA LYS A 37 8.12 -7.64 -6.93
C LYS A 37 7.81 -7.19 -5.51
N LEU A 38 7.88 -5.89 -5.23
CA LEU A 38 7.62 -5.33 -3.89
C LEU A 38 6.15 -5.51 -3.48
N MET A 39 5.21 -5.30 -4.41
CA MET A 39 3.77 -5.54 -4.18
C MET A 39 3.48 -7.02 -3.91
N LEU A 40 4.08 -7.93 -4.69
CA LEU A 40 3.89 -9.37 -4.53
C LEU A 40 4.48 -9.89 -3.22
N ASP A 41 5.70 -9.48 -2.87
CA ASP A 41 6.37 -9.90 -1.63
C ASP A 41 5.52 -9.52 -0.40
N LYS A 42 4.98 -8.31 -0.40
CA LYS A 42 4.12 -7.83 0.68
C LYS A 42 2.74 -8.49 0.68
N ALA A 43 2.12 -8.72 -0.47
CA ALA A 43 0.86 -9.49 -0.56
C ALA A 43 1.02 -10.93 -0.03
N HIS A 44 2.15 -11.58 -0.32
CA HIS A 44 2.46 -12.92 0.18
C HIS A 44 2.73 -12.94 1.70
N HIS A 45 3.37 -11.91 2.24
CA HIS A 45 3.60 -11.79 3.68
C HIS A 45 2.27 -11.70 4.46
N THR A 46 1.32 -10.90 3.98
CA THR A 46 -0.02 -10.76 4.58
C THR A 46 -0.81 -12.08 4.49
N ARG A 47 -0.70 -12.79 3.37
CA ARG A 47 -1.40 -14.08 3.17
C ARG A 47 -0.81 -15.21 4.02
N THR A 48 0.52 -15.29 4.15
CA THR A 48 1.19 -16.36 4.91
C THR A 48 1.05 -16.20 6.43
N THR A 49 1.05 -14.96 6.94
CA THR A 49 0.73 -14.66 8.35
C THR A 49 -0.71 -15.03 8.68
N THR A 50 -1.65 -14.68 7.79
CA THR A 50 -3.08 -15.05 7.93
C THR A 50 -3.30 -16.58 7.92
N ILE A 51 -2.58 -17.32 7.08
CA ILE A 51 -2.72 -18.79 7.00
C ILE A 51 -2.11 -19.50 8.22
N LYS A 52 -0.94 -19.07 8.69
CA LYS A 52 -0.29 -19.68 9.86
C LYS A 52 -1.09 -19.46 11.16
N GLN A 53 -1.73 -18.30 11.32
CA GLN A 53 -2.41 -17.92 12.56
C GLN A 53 -3.89 -18.35 12.65
N ARG A 54 -4.49 -18.90 11.59
CA ARG A 54 -5.79 -19.60 11.69
C ARG A 54 -5.76 -20.83 12.60
N SER A 55 -4.58 -21.33 12.94
CA SER A 55 -4.36 -22.43 13.89
C SER A 55 -4.33 -21.99 15.36
N SER A 56 -4.22 -20.69 15.63
CA SER A 56 -4.07 -20.11 16.97
C SER A 56 -5.17 -19.07 17.18
N LYS A 57 -6.29 -19.47 17.82
CA LYS A 57 -7.36 -18.54 18.20
C LYS A 57 -6.76 -17.41 19.05
N SER A 58 -6.95 -16.16 18.63
CA SER A 58 -6.69 -14.93 19.40
C SER A 58 -5.29 -14.30 19.31
N LEU A 59 -4.82 -13.97 18.10
CA LEU A 59 -3.86 -12.86 17.91
C LEU A 59 -4.41 -11.97 16.80
N GLU A 60 -4.71 -10.71 17.11
CA GLU A 60 -5.08 -9.71 16.10
C GLU A 60 -3.93 -9.60 15.09
N LEU A 61 -4.22 -9.79 13.81
CA LEU A 61 -3.22 -9.64 12.75
C LEU A 61 -2.69 -8.20 12.79
N PRO A 62 -1.36 -7.99 12.66
CA PRO A 62 -0.81 -6.64 12.57
C PRO A 62 -1.46 -5.95 11.37
N LYS A 63 -2.15 -4.83 11.64
CA LYS A 63 -2.84 -4.05 10.62
C LYS A 63 -1.80 -3.47 9.67
N GLN A 64 -2.04 -3.52 8.37
CA GLN A 64 -1.12 -2.99 7.37
C GLN A 64 -1.58 -1.60 6.89
N ALA A 65 -0.64 -0.70 6.68
CA ALA A 65 -0.89 0.59 6.04
C ALA A 65 -0.04 0.75 4.77
N LEU A 66 -0.66 1.18 3.68
CA LEU A 66 0.01 1.48 2.42
C LEU A 66 0.19 2.98 2.26
N VAL A 67 1.41 3.42 1.96
CA VAL A 67 1.71 4.79 1.54
C VAL A 67 2.25 4.74 0.10
N ILE A 68 1.60 5.45 -0.82
CA ILE A 68 2.01 5.49 -2.22
C ILE A 68 2.14 6.94 -2.71
N ASP A 69 3.24 7.22 -3.40
CA ASP A 69 3.52 8.53 -3.99
C ASP A 69 2.89 8.66 -5.39
N GLY A 70 2.42 9.86 -5.73
CA GLY A 70 1.80 10.17 -7.03
C GLY A 70 2.58 9.66 -8.25
N PRO A 71 3.91 9.85 -8.38
CA PRO A 71 4.66 9.30 -9.50
C PRO A 71 4.62 7.77 -9.61
N VAL A 72 4.64 7.05 -8.49
CA VAL A 72 4.47 5.59 -8.47
C VAL A 72 3.05 5.21 -8.87
N LEU A 73 2.07 5.98 -8.41
CA LEU A 73 0.67 5.81 -8.80
C LEU A 73 0.47 5.97 -10.32
N THR A 74 1.20 6.89 -10.97
CA THR A 74 1.23 6.99 -12.45
C THR A 74 1.71 5.68 -13.09
N MET A 75 2.77 5.07 -12.57
CA MET A 75 3.22 3.77 -13.06
C MET A 75 2.15 2.70 -12.85
N VAL A 76 1.54 2.64 -11.67
CA VAL A 76 0.45 1.70 -11.36
C VAL A 76 -0.67 1.79 -12.41
N TYR A 77 -1.11 3.00 -12.76
CA TYR A 77 -2.17 3.19 -13.76
C TYR A 77 -1.73 2.93 -15.21
N HIS A 78 -0.44 3.02 -15.51
CA HIS A 78 0.08 2.74 -16.85
C HIS A 78 0.09 1.23 -17.16
N TYR A 79 0.26 0.38 -16.14
CA TYR A 79 0.37 -1.08 -16.30
C TYR A 79 -0.83 -1.81 -15.67
N PRO A 80 -1.71 -2.45 -16.47
CA PRO A 80 -2.92 -3.12 -15.95
C PRO A 80 -2.67 -4.13 -14.83
N LEU A 81 -1.57 -4.89 -14.90
CA LEU A 81 -1.19 -5.85 -13.86
C LEU A 81 -0.85 -5.14 -12.54
N LEU A 82 -0.15 -4.00 -12.58
CA LEU A 82 0.19 -3.24 -11.38
C LEU A 82 -1.06 -2.60 -10.77
N LYS A 83 -2.00 -2.16 -11.60
CA LYS A 83 -3.31 -1.69 -11.14
C LYS A 83 -4.06 -2.78 -10.37
N PHE A 84 -4.08 -4.01 -10.90
CA PHE A 84 -4.69 -5.15 -10.21
C PHE A 84 -4.00 -5.45 -8.87
N LEU A 85 -2.66 -5.53 -8.85
CA LEU A 85 -1.90 -5.78 -7.63
C LEU A 85 -2.06 -4.68 -6.57
N PHE A 86 -2.08 -3.41 -7.02
CA PHE A 86 -2.35 -2.26 -6.15
C PHE A 86 -3.70 -2.40 -5.47
N LEU A 87 -4.75 -2.75 -6.23
CA LEU A 87 -6.09 -2.92 -5.69
C LEU A 87 -6.15 -4.09 -4.70
N GLU A 88 -5.55 -5.24 -5.04
CA GLU A 88 -5.48 -6.41 -4.15
C GLU A 88 -4.80 -6.06 -2.83
N LEU A 89 -3.67 -5.34 -2.88
CA LEU A 89 -2.95 -4.91 -1.69
C LEU A 89 -3.72 -3.85 -0.90
N ALA A 90 -4.32 -2.87 -1.58
CA ALA A 90 -5.10 -1.79 -0.95
C ALA A 90 -6.28 -2.35 -0.15
N GLN A 91 -6.96 -3.38 -0.67
CA GLN A 91 -8.07 -4.06 0.02
C GLN A 91 -7.64 -4.84 1.27
N GLN A 92 -6.36 -5.20 1.38
CA GLN A 92 -5.81 -5.88 2.56
C GLN A 92 -5.31 -4.90 3.63
N CYS A 93 -5.12 -3.63 3.28
CA CYS A 93 -4.63 -2.62 4.20
C CYS A 93 -5.77 -2.01 5.03
N ALA A 94 -5.49 -1.74 6.30
CA ALA A 94 -6.40 -0.98 7.17
C ALA A 94 -6.47 0.50 6.76
N ALA A 95 -5.41 1.01 6.14
CA ALA A 95 -5.34 2.38 5.63
C ALA A 95 -4.49 2.45 4.35
N VAL A 96 -4.90 3.31 3.42
CA VAL A 96 -4.15 3.65 2.20
C VAL A 96 -3.99 5.16 2.12
N ILE A 97 -2.76 5.63 1.99
CA ILE A 97 -2.40 7.03 1.94
C ILE A 97 -1.73 7.32 0.60
N CYS A 98 -2.47 7.97 -0.30
CA CYS A 98 -1.92 8.48 -1.55
C CYS A 98 -1.43 9.91 -1.34
N CYS A 99 -0.12 10.15 -1.47
CA CYS A 99 0.46 11.47 -1.27
C CYS A 99 1.08 12.05 -2.55
N ARG A 100 1.18 13.38 -2.62
CA ARG A 100 1.66 14.13 -3.81
C ARG A 100 0.87 13.80 -5.10
N VAL A 101 -0.43 13.53 -4.98
CA VAL A 101 -1.30 13.19 -6.11
C VAL A 101 -1.94 14.42 -6.77
N SER A 102 -2.01 14.41 -8.10
CA SER A 102 -2.72 15.43 -8.89
C SER A 102 -4.25 15.23 -8.86
N PRO A 103 -5.05 16.25 -9.21
CA PRO A 103 -6.51 16.10 -9.32
C PRO A 103 -6.94 14.95 -10.25
N LYS A 104 -6.24 14.76 -11.37
CA LYS A 104 -6.48 13.65 -12.30
C LYS A 104 -6.30 12.30 -11.61
N GLN A 105 -5.20 12.12 -10.89
CA GLN A 105 -4.91 10.88 -10.18
C GLN A 105 -5.91 10.59 -9.06
N LYS A 106 -6.41 11.63 -8.37
CA LYS A 106 -7.50 11.46 -7.39
C LYS A 106 -8.76 10.87 -8.03
N ALA A 107 -9.12 11.34 -9.23
CA ALA A 107 -10.25 10.79 -9.97
C ALA A 107 -9.99 9.36 -10.46
N GLU A 108 -8.76 9.04 -10.86
CA GLU A 108 -8.37 7.66 -11.24
C GLU A 108 -8.47 6.68 -10.07
N VAL A 109 -8.23 7.15 -8.83
CA VAL A 109 -8.39 6.35 -7.60
C VAL A 109 -9.85 6.19 -7.21
N SER A 110 -10.68 7.22 -7.36
CA SER A 110 -12.12 7.13 -7.02
C SER A 110 -12.94 6.30 -8.01
N ASN A 111 -12.43 6.11 -9.23
CA ASN A 111 -13.11 5.39 -10.31
C ASN A 111 -12.62 3.94 -10.45
N VAL A 112 -11.98 3.38 -9.42
CA VAL A 112 -11.58 1.97 -9.37
C VAL A 112 -12.73 1.10 -8.87
#